data_AF-A0A5B9WFJ3-F1
#
_entry.id   AF-A0A5B9WFJ3-F1
#
_cell.length_a   1.000
_cell.length_b   1.000
_cell.length_c   1.000
_cell.angle_alpha   90.00
_cell.angle_beta   90.00
_cell.angle_gamma   90.00
#
_symmetry.space_group_name_H-M   'P 1'
#
loop_
_entity.id
_entity.type
_entity.pdbx_description
1 polymer ?
#
loop_
_entity_poly.entity_id
_entity_poly.type
_entity_poly.pdbx_seq_one_letter_code
_entity_poly.pdbx_strand_id
1 'polypeptide(L)'
;MATSSTQEAQRRENPILAVITIAFAVGILDGLAAIINSFVRSGVKPEQVFHFIASALLGKAAYSGGGGTALLGLGLHFLVALIWSALFFAAYSRMRWLQGNKWLTGFGYGIFVWLVMTFIVLQAAGLLRLPLDPWGAVTGILIHMFLVGLPIVIMTRRLSNRPV
;
A
#
# COMPACT_ATOMS: atom_id res chain seq x y z
N MET A 1 14.29 -15.42 -40.38
CA MET A 1 12.90 -15.16 -39.99
C MET A 1 12.46 -16.14 -38.88
N ALA A 2 13.25 -16.24 -37.80
CA ALA A 2 13.04 -17.19 -36.68
C ALA A 2 13.36 -16.56 -35.30
N THR A 3 13.37 -15.22 -35.24
CA THR A 3 13.73 -14.44 -34.04
C THR A 3 12.51 -13.82 -33.35
N SER A 4 11.34 -13.80 -34.00
CA SER A 4 10.09 -13.26 -33.44
C SER A 4 9.42 -14.23 -32.46
N SER A 5 9.41 -15.53 -32.77
CA SER A 5 8.78 -16.56 -31.93
C SER A 5 9.46 -16.74 -30.56
N THR A 6 10.76 -16.43 -30.45
CA THR A 6 11.52 -16.52 -29.19
C THR A 6 11.35 -15.26 -28.32
N GLN A 7 11.13 -14.09 -28.94
CA GLN A 7 10.86 -12.84 -28.21
C GLN A 7 9.42 -12.76 -27.66
N GLU A 8 8.44 -13.30 -28.38
CA GLU A 8 7.05 -13.33 -27.93
C GLU A 8 6.83 -14.34 -26.78
N ALA A 9 7.56 -15.47 -26.79
CA ALA A 9 7.46 -16.50 -25.75
C ALA A 9 8.10 -16.11 -24.40
N GLN A 10 9.00 -15.10 -24.38
CA GLN A 10 9.79 -14.73 -23.19
C GLN A 10 9.30 -13.48 -22.44
N ARG A 11 8.21 -12.82 -22.86
CA ARG A 11 7.61 -11.73 -22.08
C ARG A 11 6.78 -12.28 -20.90
N ARG A 12 7.33 -13.21 -20.11
CA ARG A 12 6.83 -13.44 -18.74
C ARG A 12 7.29 -12.25 -17.92
N GLU A 13 6.37 -11.38 -17.53
CA GLU A 13 6.74 -10.32 -16.58
C GLU A 13 7.31 -10.97 -15.33
N ASN A 14 8.51 -10.53 -14.93
CA ASN A 14 9.15 -11.02 -13.73
C ASN A 14 8.19 -10.72 -12.55
N PRO A 15 7.70 -11.74 -11.81
CA PRO A 15 6.73 -11.52 -10.73
C PRO A 15 7.25 -10.57 -9.65
N ILE A 16 8.58 -10.54 -9.45
CA ILE A 16 9.23 -9.59 -8.54
C ILE A 16 9.07 -8.16 -9.07
N LEU A 17 9.34 -7.93 -10.35
CA LEU A 17 9.19 -6.62 -10.97
C LEU A 17 7.73 -6.16 -10.95
N ALA A 18 6.78 -7.07 -11.16
CA ALA A 18 5.35 -6.77 -11.07
C ALA A 18 4.98 -6.29 -9.65
N VAL A 19 5.38 -7.03 -8.62
CA VAL A 19 5.13 -6.67 -7.21
C VAL A 19 5.77 -5.32 -6.87
N ILE A 20 7.03 -5.07 -7.27
CA ILE A 20 7.71 -3.80 -7.03
C ILE A 20 6.96 -2.64 -7.72
N THR A 21 6.51 -2.85 -8.96
CA THR A 21 5.76 -1.83 -9.72
C THR A 21 4.44 -1.48 -9.02
N ILE A 22 3.70 -2.49 -8.55
CA ILE A 22 2.45 -2.30 -7.80
C ILE A 22 2.73 -1.55 -6.50
N ALA A 23 3.72 -2.02 -5.73
CA ALA A 23 4.09 -1.44 -4.44
C ALA A 23 4.49 0.03 -4.56
N PHE A 24 5.24 0.39 -5.60
CA PHE A 24 5.66 1.77 -5.83
C PHE A 24 4.48 2.67 -6.21
N ALA A 25 3.61 2.22 -7.12
CA ALA A 25 2.42 2.96 -7.50
C ALA A 25 1.49 3.20 -6.29
N VAL A 26 1.23 2.15 -5.51
CA VAL A 26 0.37 2.21 -4.32
C VAL A 26 1.00 3.07 -3.22
N GLY A 27 2.30 2.90 -2.97
CA GLY A 27 3.02 3.71 -1.99
C GLY A 27 2.98 5.20 -2.30
N ILE A 28 3.06 5.58 -3.59
CA ILE A 28 2.89 6.98 -4.02
C ILE A 28 1.45 7.44 -3.77
N LEU A 29 0.45 6.68 -4.24
CA LEU A 29 -0.96 7.08 -4.11
C LEU A 29 -1.37 7.24 -2.65
N ASP A 30 -1.04 6.26 -1.80
CA ASP A 30 -1.34 6.29 -0.36
C ASP A 30 -0.53 7.35 0.38
N GLY A 31 0.75 7.51 0.03
CA GLY A 31 1.62 8.53 0.63
C GLY A 31 1.12 9.96 0.33
N LEU A 32 0.75 10.23 -0.92
CA LEU A 32 0.15 11.51 -1.30
C LEU A 32 -1.19 11.74 -0.59
N ALA A 33 -2.04 10.72 -0.50
CA ALA A 33 -3.30 10.81 0.22
C ALA A 33 -3.08 11.11 1.71
N ALA A 34 -2.10 10.46 2.35
CA ALA A 34 -1.74 10.69 3.74
C ALA A 34 -1.24 12.13 3.96
N ILE A 35 -0.39 12.65 3.06
CA ILE A 35 0.10 14.03 3.10
C ILE A 35 -1.05 15.02 2.95
N ILE A 36 -1.86 14.88 1.90
CA ILE A 36 -2.98 15.79 1.62
C ILE A 36 -3.99 15.76 2.77
N ASN A 37 -4.39 14.58 3.22
CA ASN A 37 -5.34 14.44 4.31
C ASN A 37 -4.82 15.04 5.63
N SER A 38 -3.55 14.81 5.96
CA SER A 38 -2.93 15.36 7.19
C SER A 38 -2.82 16.88 7.12
N PHE A 39 -2.48 17.43 5.95
CA PHE A 39 -2.41 18.86 5.73
C PHE A 39 -3.79 19.52 5.81
N VAL A 40 -4.80 18.97 5.11
CA VAL A 40 -6.17 19.52 5.12
C VAL A 40 -6.80 19.46 6.50
N ARG A 41 -6.57 18.37 7.26
CA ARG A 41 -7.19 18.17 8.56
C ARG A 41 -6.55 19.01 9.67
N SER A 42 -5.22 19.12 9.67
CA SER A 42 -4.48 19.60 10.84
C SER A 42 -3.31 20.53 10.50
N GLY A 43 -3.14 20.91 9.23
CA GLY A 43 -2.00 21.75 8.79
C GLY A 43 -0.64 21.07 8.94
N VAL A 44 -0.62 19.74 9.08
CA VAL A 44 0.58 18.95 9.33
C VAL A 44 1.47 18.97 8.09
N LYS A 45 2.77 19.22 8.29
CA LYS A 45 3.75 19.25 7.20
C LYS A 45 3.99 17.83 6.65
N PRO A 46 4.30 17.65 5.36
CA PRO A 46 4.55 16.34 4.77
C PRO A 46 5.61 15.51 5.52
N GLU A 47 6.67 16.15 6.00
CA GLU A 47 7.74 15.50 6.78
C GLU A 47 7.24 14.82 8.07
N GLN A 48 6.26 15.43 8.73
CA GLN A 48 5.72 14.93 9.99
C GLN A 48 4.90 13.64 9.80
N VAL A 49 4.32 13.44 8.61
CA VAL A 49 3.66 12.16 8.26
C VAL A 49 4.68 11.02 8.31
N PHE A 50 5.86 11.24 7.73
CA PHE A 50 6.90 10.21 7.75
C PHE A 50 7.59 10.08 9.11
N HIS A 51 7.72 11.16 9.90
CA HIS A 51 8.13 11.04 11.30
C HIS A 51 7.14 10.22 12.13
N PHE A 52 5.84 10.36 11.89
CA PHE A 52 4.83 9.52 12.53
C PHE A 52 5.05 8.04 12.20
N ILE A 53 5.30 7.70 10.93
CA ILE A 53 5.58 6.32 10.53
C ILE A 53 6.89 5.83 11.18
N ALA A 54 7.96 6.62 11.17
CA ALA A 54 9.23 6.28 11.82
C ALA A 54 9.10 6.13 13.34
N SER A 55 8.12 6.79 13.97
CA SER A 55 7.85 6.67 15.41
C SER A 55 7.40 5.28 15.82
N ALA A 56 6.96 4.43 14.88
CA ALA A 56 6.71 3.02 15.15
C ALA A 56 7.96 2.25 15.61
N LEU A 57 9.16 2.69 15.20
CA LEU A 57 10.43 2.07 15.60
C LEU A 57 11.20 2.92 16.62
N LEU A 58 11.16 4.24 16.48
CA LEU A 58 11.99 5.17 17.25
C LEU A 58 11.22 5.88 18.38
N GLY A 59 9.91 5.66 18.49
CA GLY A 59 9.06 6.41 19.40
C GLY A 59 9.14 7.91 19.17
N LYS A 60 9.13 8.69 20.25
CA LYS A 60 9.14 10.17 20.18
C LYS A 60 10.42 10.74 19.56
N ALA A 61 11.53 10.00 19.56
CA ALA A 61 12.80 10.45 18.97
C ALA A 61 12.72 10.62 17.44
N ALA A 62 11.72 9.99 16.79
CA ALA A 62 11.49 10.15 15.34
C ALA A 62 11.28 11.62 14.93
N TYR A 63 10.66 12.42 15.78
CA TYR A 63 10.32 13.83 15.50
C TYR A 63 11.52 14.78 15.66
N SER A 64 12.57 14.36 16.37
CA SER A 64 13.79 15.16 16.56
C SER A 64 14.92 14.79 15.60
N GLY A 65 14.81 13.70 14.85
CA GLY A 65 15.88 13.20 13.96
C GLY A 65 15.97 13.87 12.59
N GLY A 66 15.16 14.90 12.32
CA GLY A 66 15.23 15.71 11.10
C GLY A 66 14.97 14.90 9.82
N GLY A 67 15.72 15.20 8.75
CA GLY A 67 15.51 14.57 7.44
C GLY A 67 15.80 13.07 7.41
N GLY A 68 16.75 12.59 8.22
CA GLY A 68 17.11 11.17 8.26
C GLY A 68 15.97 10.29 8.77
N THR A 69 15.28 10.71 9.83
CA THR A 69 14.11 9.98 10.34
C THR A 69 12.91 10.08 9.40
N ALA A 70 12.76 11.19 8.67
CA ALA A 70 11.73 11.29 7.63
C ALA A 70 11.99 10.27 6.49
N LEU A 71 13.24 10.12 6.05
CA LEU A 71 13.62 9.13 5.05
C LEU A 71 13.37 7.69 5.53
N LEU A 72 13.66 7.40 6.80
CA LEU A 72 13.33 6.11 7.41
C LEU A 72 11.82 5.86 7.35
N GLY A 73 11.01 6.83 7.73
CA GLY A 73 9.55 6.74 7.67
C GLY A 73 9.03 6.51 6.26
N LEU A 74 9.60 7.20 5.27
CA LEU A 74 9.31 7.00 3.85
C LEU A 74 9.68 5.57 3.40
N GLY A 75 10.84 5.06 3.82
CA GLY A 75 11.25 3.69 3.54
C GLY A 75 10.30 2.64 4.14
N LEU A 76 9.89 2.83 5.39
CA LEU A 76 8.91 1.97 6.07
C LEU A 76 7.54 2.01 5.37
N HIS A 77 7.12 3.19 4.90
CA HIS A 77 5.88 3.35 4.14
C HIS A 77 5.88 2.49 2.87
N PHE A 78 6.93 2.58 2.06
CA PHE A 78 7.05 1.75 0.86
C PHE A 78 7.25 0.26 1.17
N LEU A 79 7.88 -0.09 2.30
CA LEU A 79 7.98 -1.47 2.75
C LEU A 79 6.59 -2.05 3.07
N VAL A 80 5.74 -1.28 3.76
CA VAL A 80 4.35 -1.69 4.04
C VAL A 80 3.56 -1.84 2.75
N ALA A 81 3.67 -0.89 1.82
CA ALA A 81 3.04 -1.00 0.50
C ALA A 81 3.52 -2.23 -0.28
N LEU A 82 4.81 -2.58 -0.18
CA LEU A 82 5.40 -3.77 -0.77
C LEU A 82 4.82 -5.06 -0.17
N ILE A 83 4.73 -5.14 1.16
CA ILE A 83 4.15 -6.30 1.85
C ILE A 83 2.72 -6.55 1.37
N TRP A 84 1.86 -5.52 1.40
CA TRP A 84 0.47 -5.67 0.99
C TRP A 84 0.30 -5.98 -0.50
N SER A 85 1.15 -5.42 -1.35
CA SER A 85 1.16 -5.74 -2.78
C SER A 85 1.60 -7.18 -3.04
N ALA A 86 2.66 -7.64 -2.36
CA ALA A 86 3.18 -9.01 -2.47
C ALA A 86 2.17 -10.05 -1.98
N LEU A 87 1.54 -9.80 -0.83
CA LEU A 87 0.51 -10.69 -0.26
C LEU A 87 -0.65 -10.89 -1.24
N PHE A 88 -1.19 -9.79 -1.79
CA PHE A 88 -2.27 -9.90 -2.76
C PHE A 88 -1.83 -10.61 -4.04
N PHE A 89 -0.67 -10.23 -4.60
CA PHE A 89 -0.15 -10.82 -5.82
C PHE A 89 0.06 -12.34 -5.68
N ALA A 90 0.60 -12.79 -4.55
CA ALA A 90 0.79 -14.21 -4.25
C ALA A 90 -0.54 -14.96 -4.03
N ALA A 91 -1.53 -14.33 -3.39
CA ALA A 91 -2.85 -14.92 -3.20
C ALA A 91 -3.65 -15.00 -4.50
N TYR A 92 -3.49 -14.02 -5.39
CA TYR A 92 -4.26 -13.88 -6.62
C TYR A 92 -4.14 -15.09 -7.55
N SER A 93 -2.97 -15.71 -7.65
CA SER A 93 -2.76 -16.92 -8.47
C SER A 93 -3.33 -18.20 -7.86
N ARG A 94 -3.46 -18.24 -6.52
CA ARG A 94 -3.91 -19.43 -5.77
C ARG A 94 -5.41 -19.45 -5.52
N MET A 95 -6.05 -18.28 -5.47
CA MET A 95 -7.43 -18.12 -5.05
C MET A 95 -8.29 -17.61 -6.20
N ARG A 96 -9.02 -18.51 -6.86
CA ARG A 96 -9.86 -18.18 -8.04
C ARG A 96 -10.92 -17.12 -7.75
N TRP A 97 -11.43 -17.05 -6.52
CA TRP A 97 -12.45 -16.06 -6.13
C TRP A 97 -11.91 -14.61 -6.16
N LEU A 98 -10.61 -14.39 -5.95
CA LEU A 98 -9.98 -13.07 -6.07
C LEU A 98 -9.99 -12.54 -7.52
N GLN A 99 -10.08 -13.44 -8.49
CA GLN A 99 -10.00 -13.12 -9.92
C GLN A 99 -11.35 -12.70 -10.53
N GLY A 100 -12.42 -12.72 -9.74
CA GLY A 100 -13.78 -12.36 -10.18
C GLY A 100 -13.95 -10.86 -10.45
N ASN A 101 -14.90 -10.24 -9.74
CA ASN A 101 -15.18 -8.81 -9.91
C ASN A 101 -14.08 -7.97 -9.23
N LYS A 102 -13.21 -7.37 -10.05
CA LYS A 102 -12.08 -6.54 -9.61
C LYS A 102 -12.48 -5.41 -8.64
N TRP A 103 -13.70 -4.88 -8.75
CA TRP A 103 -14.18 -3.80 -7.89
C TRP A 103 -14.48 -4.30 -6.49
N LEU A 104 -15.25 -5.40 -6.39
CA LEU A 104 -15.56 -6.02 -5.10
C LEU A 104 -14.28 -6.52 -4.41
N THR A 105 -13.39 -7.18 -5.15
CA THR A 105 -12.10 -7.63 -4.61
C THR A 105 -11.25 -6.45 -4.16
N GLY A 106 -11.18 -5.37 -4.94
CA GLY A 106 -10.40 -4.18 -4.62
C GLY A 106 -10.89 -3.46 -3.37
N PHE A 107 -12.20 -3.23 -3.28
CA PHE A 107 -12.82 -2.60 -2.12
C PHE A 107 -12.72 -3.48 -0.87
N GLY A 108 -13.02 -4.77 -0.99
CA GLY A 108 -12.89 -5.72 0.12
C GLY A 108 -11.45 -5.82 0.63
N TYR A 109 -10.47 -5.88 -0.29
CA TYR A 109 -9.06 -5.92 0.09
C TYR A 109 -8.62 -4.61 0.73
N GLY A 110 -9.04 -3.45 0.22
CA GLY A 110 -8.75 -2.15 0.84
C GLY A 110 -9.28 -2.04 2.27
N ILE A 111 -10.54 -2.43 2.50
CA ILE A 111 -11.13 -2.46 3.85
C ILE A 111 -10.32 -3.40 4.75
N PHE A 112 -9.97 -4.59 4.27
CA PHE A 112 -9.16 -5.54 5.02
C PHE A 112 -7.79 -4.96 5.41
N VAL A 113 -7.08 -4.33 4.48
CA VAL A 113 -5.80 -3.67 4.76
C VAL A 113 -5.98 -2.58 5.80
N TRP A 114 -7.01 -1.73 5.68
CA TRP A 114 -7.28 -0.67 6.66
C TRP A 114 -7.53 -1.23 8.06
N LEU A 115 -8.31 -2.31 8.18
CA LEU A 115 -8.57 -2.99 9.45
C LEU A 115 -7.28 -3.51 10.09
N VAL A 116 -6.45 -4.21 9.32
CA VAL A 116 -5.19 -4.76 9.84
C VAL A 116 -4.21 -3.65 10.20
N MET A 117 -4.07 -2.63 9.35
CA MET A 117 -3.20 -1.49 9.64
C MET A 117 -3.65 -0.76 10.91
N THR A 118 -4.95 -0.52 11.06
CA THR A 118 -5.50 0.24 12.20
C THR A 118 -5.46 -0.56 13.50
N PHE A 119 -5.95 -1.79 13.51
CA PHE A 119 -6.15 -2.54 14.76
C PHE A 119 -5.02 -3.50 15.12
N ILE A 120 -4.19 -3.91 14.16
CA ILE A 120 -3.08 -4.83 14.42
C ILE A 120 -1.77 -4.06 14.38
N VAL A 121 -1.46 -3.39 13.26
CA VAL A 121 -0.15 -2.76 13.07
C VAL A 121 0.03 -1.54 13.98
N LEU A 122 -0.92 -0.59 13.94
CA LEU A 122 -0.82 0.60 14.80
C LEU A 122 -0.93 0.24 16.29
N GLN A 123 -1.70 -0.79 16.65
CA GLN A 123 -1.78 -1.25 18.04
C GLN A 123 -0.46 -1.89 18.49
N ALA A 124 0.12 -2.78 17.68
CA ALA A 124 1.42 -3.39 17.98
C ALA A 124 2.55 -2.33 18.06
N ALA A 125 2.45 -1.26 17.28
CA ALA A 125 3.38 -0.13 17.32
C ALA A 125 3.12 0.85 18.49
N GLY A 126 2.06 0.66 19.28
CA GLY A 126 1.67 1.60 20.35
C GLY A 126 1.19 2.97 19.84
N LEU A 127 0.77 3.04 18.57
CA LEU A 127 0.35 4.25 17.88
C LEU A 127 -1.17 4.38 17.74
N LEU A 128 -1.93 3.31 18.00
CA LEU A 128 -3.38 3.35 17.97
C LEU A 128 -3.93 4.25 19.08
N ARG A 129 -4.78 5.22 18.72
CA ARG A 129 -5.46 6.10 19.66
C ARG A 129 -6.96 5.80 19.64
N LEU A 130 -7.52 5.52 20.82
CA LEU A 130 -8.94 5.23 21.02
C LEU A 130 -9.60 6.32 21.91
N PRO A 131 -10.89 6.64 21.69
CA PRO A 131 -11.76 6.12 20.63
C PRO A 131 -11.33 6.61 19.24
N LEU A 132 -11.63 5.81 18.20
CA LEU A 132 -11.38 6.24 16.82
C LEU A 132 -12.30 7.42 16.48
N ASP A 133 -11.73 8.43 15.85
CA ASP A 133 -12.49 9.50 15.22
C ASP A 133 -13.31 8.92 14.05
N PRO A 134 -14.66 8.99 14.06
CA PRO A 134 -15.50 8.41 13.03
C PRO A 134 -15.18 8.97 11.64
N TRP A 135 -14.89 10.27 11.54
CA TRP A 135 -14.56 10.89 10.25
C TRP A 135 -13.22 10.39 9.73
N GLY A 136 -12.19 10.38 10.58
CA GLY A 136 -10.89 9.80 10.25
C GLY A 136 -10.97 8.32 9.86
N ALA A 137 -11.84 7.53 10.50
CA ALA A 137 -12.06 6.14 10.14
C ALA A 137 -12.66 6.00 8.74
N VAL A 138 -13.73 6.74 8.43
CA VAL A 138 -14.36 6.74 7.10
C VAL A 138 -13.35 7.19 6.03
N THR A 139 -12.63 8.28 6.26
CA THR A 139 -11.60 8.76 5.32
C THR A 139 -10.50 7.71 5.11
N GLY A 140 -10.02 7.07 6.18
CA GLY A 140 -9.02 6.02 6.12
C GLY A 140 -9.49 4.82 5.30
N ILE A 141 -10.72 4.35 5.52
CA ILE A 141 -11.34 3.27 4.75
C ILE A 141 -11.41 3.64 3.27
N LEU A 142 -11.91 4.84 2.94
CA LEU A 142 -12.04 5.29 1.55
C LEU A 142 -10.67 5.36 0.86
N ILE A 143 -9.66 5.95 1.51
CA ILE A 143 -8.29 5.99 0.98
C ILE A 143 -7.81 4.57 0.68
N HIS A 144 -7.97 3.64 1.60
CA HIS A 144 -7.50 2.27 1.39
C HIS A 144 -8.31 1.53 0.32
N MET A 145 -9.61 1.76 0.19
CA MET A 145 -10.42 1.17 -0.89
C MET A 145 -9.95 1.63 -2.27
N PHE A 146 -9.76 2.95 -2.46
CA PHE A 146 -9.54 3.55 -3.77
C PHE A 146 -8.06 3.67 -4.16
N LEU A 147 -7.16 3.83 -3.20
CA LEU A 147 -5.75 4.14 -3.45
C LEU A 147 -4.79 3.01 -3.05
N VAL A 148 -5.27 2.01 -2.30
CA VAL A 148 -4.51 0.81 -1.94
C VAL A 148 -5.11 -0.42 -2.60
N GLY A 149 -6.31 -0.83 -2.19
CA GLY A 149 -6.95 -2.06 -2.62
C GLY A 149 -7.21 -2.09 -4.13
N LEU A 150 -7.95 -1.10 -4.66
CA LEU A 150 -8.31 -1.09 -6.07
C LEU A 150 -7.09 -1.04 -7.02
N PRO A 151 -6.07 -0.19 -6.81
CA PRO A 151 -4.87 -0.19 -7.65
C PRO A 151 -4.11 -1.51 -7.58
N ILE A 152 -3.96 -2.11 -6.38
CA ILE A 152 -3.33 -3.44 -6.23
C ILE A 152 -4.05 -4.45 -7.10
N VAL A 153 -5.37 -4.58 -6.98
CA VAL A 153 -6.13 -5.60 -7.74
C VAL A 153 -6.06 -5.36 -9.25
N ILE A 154 -6.22 -4.12 -9.70
CA ILE A 154 -6.19 -3.79 -11.14
C ILE A 154 -4.81 -4.10 -11.73
N MET A 155 -3.75 -3.68 -11.05
CA MET A 155 -2.39 -3.88 -11.54
C MET A 155 -1.99 -5.35 -11.44
N THR A 156 -2.29 -6.05 -10.33
CA THR A 156 -2.07 -7.49 -10.23
C THR A 156 -2.76 -8.22 -11.36
N ARG A 157 -4.04 -7.95 -11.65
CA ARG A 157 -4.76 -8.60 -12.75
C ARG A 157 -4.10 -8.35 -14.11
N ARG A 158 -3.60 -7.13 -14.37
CA ARG A 158 -2.92 -6.79 -15.63
C ARG A 158 -1.57 -7.48 -15.78
N LEU A 159 -0.80 -7.53 -14.69
CA LEU A 159 0.58 -8.04 -14.70
C LEU A 159 0.63 -9.57 -14.51
N SER A 160 -0.44 -10.20 -14.00
CA SER A 160 -0.57 -11.65 -13.87
C SER A 160 -1.27 -12.33 -15.06
N ASN A 161 -2.23 -11.68 -15.72
CA ASN A 161 -2.98 -12.27 -16.83
C ASN A 161 -2.36 -12.01 -18.22
N ARG A 162 -1.08 -12.37 -18.41
CA ARG A 162 -0.58 -12.65 -19.77
C ARG A 162 -1.07 -14.05 -20.16
N PRO A 163 -1.60 -14.24 -21.39
CA PRO A 163 -2.41 -15.41 -21.74
C PRO A 163 -1.65 -16.71 -21.48
N VAL A 164 -2.37 -17.68 -20.90
CA VAL A 164 -1.95 -19.09 -20.78
C VAL A 164 -1.80 -19.69 -22.16
#